data_AF-A0AAN9E748-F1
#
_entry.id   AF-A0AAN9E748-F1
#
_cell.length_a   1.000
_cell.length_b   1.000
_cell.length_c   1.000
_cell.angle_alpha   90.00
_cell.angle_beta   90.00
_cell.angle_gamma   90.00
#
_symmetry.space_group_name_H-M   'P 1'
#
loop_
_entity.id
_entity.type
_entity.pdbx_description
1 polymer ?
#
loop_
_entity_poly.entity_id
_entity_poly.type
_entity_poly.pdbx_seq_one_letter_code
_entity_poly.pdbx_strand_id
1 'polypeptide(L)'
;MCHCWLTKVAVVLEGDGGVVGQVLVNSGKEVVVKLEKGDILPIPLGSVSWWFNDGDSDLTIVFLGETSKAVIPGEISYFFLVGPQGLVGGFSPELTSKAYNLNKEEVNKLTKSQTQPLMVKVSKDQPIPKPQIDHTKELVFNLNGTQTHNVVINGTLITTLTEATFPFIGEVGLSVIRVKLEPNAIKAPTYPANSEVQLIYIAKGSGKIEIVGLNGERVLDSEVKDGQLIVVPQFYVVAQIAGEEGLESYSIVTTTKPLIEELGGRASIWGALSAEVQEVALNVDSEFQKLFISKIKETTN
;
A
#
# COMPACT_ATOMS: atom_id res chain seq x y z
N MET A 1 7.08 -11.79 -16.29
CA MET A 1 5.79 -11.21 -16.73
C MET A 1 4.66 -11.88 -15.98
N CYS A 2 3.83 -11.12 -15.27
CA CYS A 2 2.67 -11.63 -14.55
C CYS A 2 1.42 -10.80 -14.88
N HIS A 3 0.27 -11.45 -14.83
CA HIS A 3 -1.05 -10.88 -14.91
C HIS A 3 -1.71 -10.99 -13.52
N CYS A 4 -2.31 -9.90 -13.04
CA CYS A 4 -2.92 -9.83 -11.72
C CYS A 4 -4.44 -9.73 -11.80
N TRP A 5 -5.15 -10.57 -11.03
CA TRP A 5 -6.61 -10.57 -10.92
C TRP A 5 -7.16 -9.73 -9.76
N LEU A 6 -6.34 -8.85 -9.20
CA LEU A 6 -6.73 -7.93 -8.14
C LEU A 6 -6.12 -6.57 -8.40
N THR A 7 -6.85 -5.53 -8.00
CA THR A 7 -6.27 -4.20 -7.85
C THR A 7 -5.31 -4.21 -6.66
N LYS A 8 -4.18 -3.53 -6.80
CA LYS A 8 -3.20 -3.38 -5.74
C LYS A 8 -2.32 -2.17 -5.99
N VAL A 9 -1.64 -1.72 -4.97
CA VAL A 9 -0.55 -0.75 -5.08
C VAL A 9 0.77 -1.45 -4.82
N ALA A 10 1.78 -1.11 -5.61
CA ALA A 10 3.17 -1.42 -5.31
C ALA A 10 3.76 -0.24 -4.54
N VAL A 11 4.37 -0.53 -3.39
CA VAL A 11 5.08 0.46 -2.56
C VAL A 11 6.56 0.10 -2.59
N VAL A 12 7.39 1.03 -3.08
CA VAL A 12 8.84 0.84 -3.17
C VAL A 12 9.47 1.23 -1.84
N LEU A 13 9.96 0.25 -1.10
CA LEU A 13 10.55 0.45 0.23
C LEU A 13 12.05 0.82 0.14
N GLU A 14 12.75 0.24 -0.83
CA GLU A 14 14.20 0.38 -1.04
C GLU A 14 14.56 0.26 -2.54
N GLY A 15 15.68 0.86 -2.93
CA GLY A 15 16.19 0.88 -4.32
C GLY A 15 15.80 2.14 -5.11
N ASP A 16 16.56 2.45 -6.16
CA ASP A 16 16.40 3.62 -7.06
C ASP A 16 16.50 3.29 -8.56
N GLY A 17 16.73 2.01 -8.87
CA GLY A 17 16.87 1.47 -10.23
C GLY A 17 15.70 0.61 -10.68
N GLY A 18 14.53 0.74 -10.06
CA GLY A 18 13.37 -0.06 -10.47
C GLY A 18 12.86 0.35 -11.85
N VAL A 19 12.54 -0.65 -12.69
CA VAL A 19 11.93 -0.46 -13.99
C VAL A 19 10.73 -1.39 -14.13
N VAL A 20 9.59 -0.86 -14.55
CA VAL A 20 8.35 -1.61 -14.69
C VAL A 20 7.75 -1.37 -16.05
N GLY A 21 7.55 -2.44 -16.81
CA GLY A 21 6.66 -2.41 -17.96
C GLY A 21 5.26 -2.84 -17.55
N GLN A 22 4.24 -2.09 -17.98
CA GLN A 22 2.84 -2.37 -17.72
C GLN A 22 2.03 -2.26 -19.01
N VAL A 23 1.14 -3.21 -19.24
CA VAL A 23 0.09 -3.14 -20.25
C VAL A 23 -1.25 -3.10 -19.50
N LEU A 24 -1.89 -1.94 -19.54
CA LEU A 24 -3.23 -1.74 -18.99
C LEU A 24 -4.27 -2.46 -19.85
N VAL A 25 -5.37 -2.86 -19.23
CA VAL A 25 -6.48 -3.51 -19.94
C VAL A 25 -6.97 -2.63 -21.09
N ASN A 26 -7.14 -3.20 -22.27
CA ASN A 26 -7.59 -2.54 -23.49
C ASN A 26 -6.69 -1.40 -24.02
N SER A 27 -5.49 -1.17 -23.48
CA SER A 27 -4.58 -0.14 -24.02
C SER A 27 -3.93 -0.57 -25.34
N GLY A 28 -3.69 -1.88 -25.50
CA GLY A 28 -2.91 -2.45 -26.61
C GLY A 28 -1.45 -1.98 -26.66
N LYS A 29 -0.99 -1.26 -25.64
CA LYS A 29 0.33 -0.61 -25.58
C LYS A 29 0.96 -0.81 -24.21
N GLU A 30 2.24 -1.12 -24.26
CA GLU A 30 3.11 -1.13 -23.09
C GLU A 30 3.54 0.29 -22.73
N VAL A 31 3.54 0.56 -21.43
CA VAL A 31 4.15 1.74 -20.82
C VAL A 31 5.27 1.27 -19.91
N VAL A 32 6.42 1.93 -19.96
CA VAL A 32 7.58 1.58 -19.12
C VAL A 32 7.89 2.75 -18.20
N VAL A 33 7.90 2.51 -16.89
CA VAL A 33 8.11 3.55 -15.88
C VAL A 33 9.33 3.24 -15.02
N LYS A 34 9.91 4.30 -14.45
CA LYS A 34 10.99 4.20 -13.47
C LYS A 34 10.39 4.21 -12.06
N LEU A 35 11.02 3.46 -11.16
CA LEU A 35 10.69 3.39 -9.75
C LEU A 35 11.90 3.67 -8.85
N GLU A 36 11.66 4.38 -7.78
CA GLU A 36 12.58 4.64 -6.68
C GLU A 36 11.88 4.60 -5.32
N LYS A 37 12.66 4.54 -4.24
CA LYS A 37 12.17 4.50 -2.88
C LYS A 37 11.12 5.59 -2.60
N GLY A 38 10.00 5.17 -2.03
CA GLY A 38 8.85 6.01 -1.71
C GLY A 38 7.81 6.08 -2.81
N ASP A 39 8.07 5.50 -3.98
CA ASP A 39 7.09 5.43 -5.07
C ASP A 39 5.92 4.51 -4.74
N ILE A 40 4.75 4.98 -5.16
CA ILE A 40 3.50 4.26 -5.21
C ILE A 40 3.12 4.08 -6.68
N LEU A 41 2.99 2.84 -7.11
CA LEU A 41 2.51 2.47 -8.45
C LEU A 41 1.21 1.67 -8.32
N PRO A 42 0.05 2.25 -8.68
CA PRO A 42 -1.20 1.52 -8.83
C PRO A 42 -1.11 0.46 -9.93
N ILE A 43 -1.65 -0.72 -9.66
CA ILE A 43 -1.74 -1.82 -10.61
C ILE A 43 -3.22 -2.18 -10.76
N PRO A 44 -3.90 -1.62 -11.76
CA PRO A 44 -5.30 -1.90 -12.03
C PRO A 44 -5.55 -3.38 -12.33
N LEU A 45 -6.77 -3.81 -12.05
CA LEU A 45 -7.24 -5.18 -12.31
C LEU A 45 -6.99 -5.58 -13.77
N GLY A 46 -6.42 -6.77 -13.99
CA GLY A 46 -6.18 -7.29 -15.33
C GLY A 46 -4.93 -6.74 -16.03
N SER A 47 -4.17 -5.87 -15.37
CA SER A 47 -2.90 -5.38 -15.93
C SER A 47 -1.88 -6.51 -16.03
N VAL A 48 -1.11 -6.51 -17.12
CA VAL A 48 0.09 -7.34 -17.27
C VAL A 48 1.30 -6.49 -16.92
N SER A 49 2.23 -7.02 -16.13
CA SER A 49 3.47 -6.31 -15.78
C SER A 49 4.70 -7.20 -15.79
N TRP A 50 5.86 -6.57 -15.97
CA TRP A 50 7.17 -7.12 -15.66
C TRP A 50 7.99 -6.09 -14.91
N TRP A 51 8.97 -6.58 -14.16
CA TRP A 51 9.74 -5.81 -13.20
C TRP A 51 11.21 -6.13 -13.41
N PHE A 52 12.04 -5.11 -13.37
CA PHE A 52 13.47 -5.21 -13.55
C PHE A 52 14.17 -4.29 -12.55
N ASN A 53 15.27 -4.78 -11.98
CA ASN A 53 16.16 -3.97 -11.16
C ASN A 53 17.37 -3.59 -12.00
N ASP A 54 17.40 -2.35 -12.48
CA ASP A 54 18.50 -1.73 -13.22
C ASP A 54 19.50 -1.02 -12.29
N GLY A 55 19.31 -1.14 -10.98
CA GLY A 55 20.17 -0.55 -9.96
C GLY A 55 21.27 -1.51 -9.48
N ASP A 56 22.24 -0.94 -8.76
CA ASP A 56 23.33 -1.68 -8.12
C ASP A 56 22.99 -2.16 -6.70
N SER A 57 21.79 -1.85 -6.20
CA SER A 57 21.30 -2.22 -4.86
C SER A 57 20.02 -3.05 -4.94
N ASP A 58 19.65 -3.70 -3.84
CA ASP A 58 18.41 -4.45 -3.76
C ASP A 58 17.18 -3.53 -3.94
N LEU A 59 16.22 -4.00 -4.74
CA LEU A 59 14.93 -3.35 -4.95
C LEU A 59 13.87 -4.09 -4.13
N THR A 60 13.36 -3.43 -3.09
CA THR A 60 12.36 -4.02 -2.20
C THR A 60 11.01 -3.38 -2.44
N ILE A 61 10.01 -4.18 -2.83
CA ILE A 61 8.66 -3.73 -3.14
C ILE A 61 7.65 -4.55 -2.35
N VAL A 62 6.73 -3.89 -1.66
CA VAL A 62 5.56 -4.54 -1.05
C VAL A 62 4.32 -4.26 -1.89
N PHE A 63 3.53 -5.30 -2.13
CA PHE A 63 2.25 -5.19 -2.81
C PHE A 63 1.11 -5.25 -1.79
N LEU A 64 0.30 -4.19 -1.73
CA LEU A 64 -0.86 -4.10 -0.87
C LEU A 64 -2.11 -4.04 -1.74
N GLY A 65 -3.09 -4.90 -1.52
CA GLY A 65 -4.31 -4.94 -2.32
C GLY A 65 -5.50 -5.51 -1.55
N GLU A 66 -6.69 -5.27 -2.08
CA GLU A 66 -7.92 -5.82 -1.51
C GLU A 66 -8.12 -7.27 -2.00
N THR A 67 -8.13 -8.23 -1.07
CA THR A 67 -8.27 -9.66 -1.39
C THR A 67 -9.66 -10.22 -1.06
N SER A 68 -10.66 -9.38 -0.80
CA SER A 68 -12.02 -9.81 -0.45
C SER A 68 -12.69 -10.64 -1.57
N LYS A 69 -12.31 -10.37 -2.82
CA LYS A 69 -12.76 -11.05 -4.04
C LYS A 69 -11.65 -11.91 -4.68
N ALA A 70 -10.58 -12.20 -3.94
CA ALA A 70 -9.51 -13.05 -4.42
C ALA A 70 -9.98 -14.50 -4.61
N VAL A 71 -9.29 -15.25 -5.47
CA VAL A 71 -9.54 -16.69 -5.66
C VAL A 71 -9.34 -17.45 -4.35
N ILE A 72 -8.29 -17.08 -3.61
CA ILE A 72 -8.02 -17.54 -2.25
C ILE A 72 -8.05 -16.31 -1.35
N PRO A 73 -9.00 -16.21 -0.40
CA PRO A 73 -9.07 -15.09 0.53
C PRO A 73 -7.75 -14.87 1.26
N GLY A 74 -7.25 -13.64 1.23
CA GLY A 74 -5.96 -13.27 1.84
C GLY A 74 -4.74 -13.44 0.95
N GLU A 75 -4.90 -13.98 -0.27
CA GLU A 75 -3.79 -14.16 -1.21
C GLU A 75 -3.97 -13.32 -2.48
N ILE A 76 -2.85 -12.75 -2.96
CA ILE A 76 -2.82 -12.13 -4.29
C ILE A 76 -2.53 -13.23 -5.31
N SER A 77 -3.51 -13.55 -6.16
CA SER A 77 -3.35 -14.56 -7.21
C SER A 77 -2.69 -13.97 -8.46
N TYR A 78 -1.70 -14.69 -8.99
CA TYR A 78 -0.97 -14.33 -10.20
C TYR A 78 -1.08 -15.42 -11.25
N PHE A 79 -1.12 -15.03 -12.52
CA PHE A 79 -0.77 -15.92 -13.61
C PHE A 79 0.49 -15.43 -14.31
N PHE A 80 1.38 -16.36 -14.61
CA PHE A 80 2.59 -16.07 -15.38
C PHE A 80 2.31 -16.38 -16.84
N LEU A 81 2.75 -15.52 -17.74
CA LEU A 81 2.56 -15.78 -19.18
C LEU A 81 3.51 -16.87 -19.68
N VAL A 82 4.74 -16.86 -19.19
CA VAL A 82 5.85 -17.69 -19.64
C VAL A 82 6.66 -18.24 -18.46
N GLY A 83 7.56 -19.18 -18.74
CA GLY A 83 8.39 -19.87 -17.74
C GLY A 83 7.76 -21.18 -17.25
N PRO A 84 8.34 -21.82 -16.22
CA PRO A 84 7.90 -23.13 -15.75
C PRO A 84 6.44 -23.19 -15.30
N GLN A 85 5.89 -22.09 -14.78
CA GLN A 85 4.48 -21.95 -14.40
C GLN A 85 3.67 -21.11 -15.40
N GLY A 86 4.18 -20.94 -16.63
CA GLY A 86 3.58 -20.08 -17.65
C GLY A 86 2.32 -20.67 -18.28
N LEU A 87 1.25 -19.88 -18.38
CA LEU A 87 -0.02 -20.26 -19.00
C LEU A 87 0.14 -20.76 -20.44
N VAL A 88 1.02 -20.12 -21.23
CA VAL A 88 1.24 -20.50 -22.63
C VAL A 88 1.76 -21.94 -22.75
N GLY A 89 2.55 -22.40 -21.77
CA GLY A 89 3.03 -23.78 -21.68
C GLY A 89 2.01 -24.78 -21.15
N GLY A 90 0.92 -24.31 -20.54
CA GLY A 90 -0.14 -25.16 -20.00
C GLY A 90 -1.15 -25.66 -21.04
N PHE A 91 -1.25 -24.98 -22.19
CA PHE A 91 -2.12 -25.41 -23.29
C PHE A 91 -1.51 -26.56 -24.10
N SER A 92 -2.37 -27.30 -24.82
CA SER A 92 -1.90 -28.36 -25.71
C SER A 92 -1.00 -27.80 -26.82
N PRO A 93 0.06 -28.51 -27.24
CA PRO A 93 0.91 -28.05 -28.33
C PRO A 93 0.16 -27.79 -29.64
N GLU A 94 -0.92 -28.53 -29.90
CA GLU A 94 -1.79 -28.30 -31.07
C GLU A 94 -2.53 -26.97 -30.99
N LEU A 95 -3.14 -26.65 -29.84
CA LEU A 95 -3.83 -25.39 -29.65
C LEU A 95 -2.85 -24.22 -29.75
N THR A 96 -1.71 -24.30 -29.07
CA THR A 96 -0.66 -23.26 -29.11
C THR A 96 -0.13 -23.08 -30.54
N SER A 97 0.14 -24.17 -31.27
CA SER A 97 0.55 -24.11 -32.67
C SER A 97 -0.46 -23.36 -33.54
N LYS A 98 -1.76 -23.68 -33.43
CA LYS A 98 -2.83 -23.02 -34.19
C LYS A 98 -3.06 -21.57 -33.77
N ALA A 99 -3.04 -21.28 -32.47
CA ALA A 99 -3.31 -19.95 -31.93
C ALA A 99 -2.21 -18.93 -32.28
N TYR A 100 -0.94 -19.36 -32.27
CA TYR A 100 0.21 -18.51 -32.54
C TYR A 100 0.81 -18.70 -33.94
N ASN A 101 0.25 -19.60 -34.75
CA ASN A 101 0.75 -19.97 -36.07
C ASN A 101 2.24 -20.42 -36.04
N LEU A 102 2.56 -21.35 -35.14
CA LEU A 102 3.92 -21.86 -34.90
C LEU A 102 4.04 -23.34 -35.23
N ASN A 103 5.21 -23.77 -35.70
CA ASN A 103 5.53 -25.18 -35.85
C ASN A 103 5.89 -25.83 -34.49
N LYS A 104 6.07 -27.16 -34.48
CA LYS A 104 6.33 -27.93 -33.26
C LYS A 104 7.61 -27.50 -32.53
N GLU A 105 8.68 -27.18 -33.25
CA GLU A 105 9.94 -26.75 -32.65
C GLU A 105 9.82 -25.35 -32.03
N GLU A 106 9.11 -24.45 -32.70
CA GLU A 106 8.82 -23.10 -32.22
C GLU A 106 7.92 -23.12 -30.99
N VAL A 107 6.89 -23.96 -30.94
CA VAL A 107 6.07 -24.16 -29.74
C VAL A 107 6.92 -24.65 -28.56
N ASN A 108 7.83 -25.61 -28.79
CA ASN A 108 8.75 -26.05 -27.74
C ASN A 108 9.67 -24.90 -27.28
N LYS A 109 10.19 -24.07 -28.19
CA LYS A 109 10.99 -22.89 -27.82
C LYS A 109 10.18 -21.90 -27.00
N LEU A 110 8.96 -21.56 -27.43
CA LEU A 110 8.08 -20.62 -26.73
C LEU A 110 7.75 -21.08 -25.30
N THR A 111 7.52 -22.38 -25.11
CA THR A 111 7.00 -22.92 -23.85
C THR A 111 8.06 -23.47 -22.90
N LYS A 112 9.26 -23.82 -23.40
CA LYS A 112 10.27 -24.54 -22.60
C LYS A 112 11.63 -23.87 -22.50
N SER A 113 11.90 -22.76 -23.22
CA SER A 113 13.24 -22.14 -23.21
C SER A 113 13.61 -21.51 -21.88
N GLN A 114 12.62 -20.96 -21.15
CA GLN A 114 12.85 -20.38 -19.82
C GLN A 114 12.55 -21.44 -18.75
N THR A 115 13.59 -21.86 -18.04
CA THR A 115 13.52 -22.90 -16.99
C THR A 115 13.55 -22.33 -15.58
N GLN A 116 13.90 -21.05 -15.40
CA GLN A 116 13.90 -20.38 -14.11
C GLN A 116 12.49 -19.88 -13.76
N PRO A 117 12.03 -20.05 -12.50
CA PRO A 117 10.75 -19.53 -12.05
C PRO A 117 10.85 -18.06 -11.65
N LEU A 118 9.79 -17.28 -11.91
CA LEU A 118 9.55 -15.91 -11.40
C LEU A 118 10.61 -14.85 -11.75
N MET A 119 11.79 -14.93 -11.14
CA MET A 119 12.90 -13.99 -11.26
C MET A 119 14.05 -14.66 -12.02
N VAL A 120 14.53 -13.96 -13.05
CA VAL A 120 15.56 -14.45 -13.97
C VAL A 120 16.72 -13.48 -13.91
N LYS A 121 17.94 -14.01 -13.81
CA LYS A 121 19.15 -13.18 -13.93
C LYS A 121 19.39 -12.86 -15.40
N VAL A 122 19.50 -11.58 -15.70
CA VAL A 122 19.74 -11.07 -17.05
C VAL A 122 21.22 -10.69 -17.20
N SER A 123 21.81 -10.85 -18.39
CA SER A 123 23.17 -10.39 -18.66
C SER A 123 23.21 -8.86 -18.75
N LYS A 124 24.34 -8.24 -18.37
CA LYS A 124 24.49 -6.78 -18.37
C LYS A 124 24.27 -6.12 -19.74
N ASP A 125 24.56 -6.84 -20.81
CA ASP A 125 24.44 -6.34 -22.18
C ASP A 125 23.06 -6.60 -22.82
N GLN A 126 22.15 -7.30 -22.13
CA GLN A 126 20.83 -7.57 -22.66
C GLN A 126 20.01 -6.27 -22.69
N PRO A 127 19.51 -5.84 -23.85
CA PRO A 127 18.66 -4.65 -23.92
C PRO A 127 17.33 -4.90 -23.19
N ILE A 128 16.99 -3.98 -22.28
CA ILE A 128 15.69 -3.88 -21.62
C ILE A 128 15.04 -2.54 -22.04
N PRO A 129 13.70 -2.48 -22.22
CA PRO A 129 13.01 -1.23 -22.53
C PRO A 129 13.33 -0.12 -21.53
N LYS A 130 13.57 1.10 -22.02
CA LYS A 130 13.90 2.25 -21.18
C LYS A 130 12.64 2.93 -20.65
N PRO A 131 12.66 3.46 -19.41
CA PRO A 131 11.55 4.23 -18.85
C PRO A 131 11.16 5.45 -19.70
N GLN A 132 9.87 5.69 -19.77
CA GLN A 132 9.24 6.86 -20.39
C GLN A 132 8.94 7.88 -19.28
N ILE A 133 9.68 9.00 -19.27
CA ILE A 133 9.65 9.97 -18.18
C ILE A 133 8.26 10.59 -18.00
N ASP A 134 7.59 10.94 -19.08
CA ASP A 134 6.27 11.59 -19.02
C ASP A 134 5.23 10.65 -18.42
N HIS A 135 5.20 9.39 -18.87
CA HIS A 135 4.32 8.38 -18.28
C HIS A 135 4.69 8.01 -16.84
N THR A 136 5.97 8.09 -16.46
CA THR A 136 6.38 7.87 -15.06
C THR A 136 5.68 8.88 -14.15
N LYS A 137 5.60 10.15 -14.53
CA LYS A 137 4.91 11.19 -13.75
C LYS A 137 3.38 11.00 -13.68
N GLU A 138 2.80 10.34 -14.68
CA GLU A 138 1.37 10.08 -14.76
C GLU A 138 0.94 8.85 -13.95
N LEU A 139 1.82 7.85 -13.85
CA LEU A 139 1.47 6.53 -13.29
C LEU A 139 2.16 6.22 -11.95
N VAL A 140 3.15 7.02 -11.55
CA VAL A 140 3.91 6.84 -10.31
C VAL A 140 3.83 8.09 -9.47
N PHE A 141 3.59 7.91 -8.17
CA PHE A 141 3.57 9.01 -7.21
C PHE A 141 4.57 8.75 -6.08
N ASN A 142 5.52 9.66 -5.86
CA ASN A 142 6.51 9.53 -4.80
C ASN A 142 6.06 10.20 -3.49
N LEU A 143 5.89 9.42 -2.43
CA LEU A 143 5.47 9.90 -1.11
C LEU A 143 6.57 10.63 -0.32
N ASN A 144 7.81 10.64 -0.79
CA ASN A 144 8.87 11.48 -0.24
C ASN A 144 8.92 12.87 -0.93
N GLY A 145 8.14 13.09 -1.98
CA GLY A 145 8.11 14.33 -2.75
C GLY A 145 7.45 15.50 -2.03
N THR A 146 7.62 16.71 -2.56
CA THR A 146 7.11 17.96 -1.95
C THR A 146 5.62 18.23 -2.20
N GLN A 147 4.96 17.41 -3.04
CA GLN A 147 3.55 17.59 -3.43
C GLN A 147 2.54 16.90 -2.51
N THR A 148 3.02 16.32 -1.41
CA THR A 148 2.20 15.54 -0.48
C THR A 148 1.50 16.43 0.55
N HIS A 149 0.20 16.21 0.78
CA HIS A 149 -0.47 16.73 1.97
C HIS A 149 0.05 16.01 3.21
N ASN A 150 0.96 16.67 3.90
CA ASN A 150 1.61 16.16 5.09
C ASN A 150 1.01 16.81 6.33
N VAL A 151 0.62 15.97 7.28
CA VAL A 151 0.32 16.39 8.64
C VAL A 151 1.55 16.05 9.47
N VAL A 152 2.28 17.07 9.93
CA VAL A 152 3.48 16.92 10.76
C VAL A 152 3.20 17.45 12.15
N ILE A 153 3.24 16.56 13.13
CA ILE A 153 2.82 16.89 14.47
C ILE A 153 3.61 16.05 15.50
N ASN A 154 4.38 16.71 16.38
CA ASN A 154 5.12 16.08 17.50
C ASN A 154 5.86 14.76 17.17
N GLY A 155 6.64 14.76 16.08
CA GLY A 155 7.40 13.57 15.66
C GLY A 155 6.57 12.57 14.83
N THR A 156 5.31 12.86 14.55
CA THR A 156 4.43 12.09 13.68
C THR A 156 4.28 12.80 12.34
N LEU A 157 4.59 12.10 11.26
CA LEU A 157 4.34 12.52 9.88
C LEU A 157 3.32 11.57 9.27
N ILE A 158 2.16 12.09 8.90
CA ILE A 158 1.12 11.37 8.19
C ILE A 158 0.99 11.96 6.79
N THR A 159 1.13 11.10 5.79
CA THR A 159 0.92 11.44 4.39
C THR A 159 -0.20 10.59 3.82
N THR A 160 -1.26 11.23 3.32
CA THR A 160 -2.39 10.53 2.71
C THR A 160 -2.43 10.81 1.21
N LEU A 161 -2.35 9.76 0.40
CA LEU A 161 -2.47 9.78 -1.04
C LEU A 161 -3.86 9.31 -1.45
N THR A 162 -4.60 10.19 -2.11
CA THR A 162 -5.97 9.97 -2.57
C THR A 162 -6.09 10.26 -4.07
N GLU A 163 -7.22 9.89 -4.66
CA GLU A 163 -7.56 10.20 -6.07
C GLU A 163 -7.56 11.71 -6.35
N ALA A 164 -7.85 12.56 -5.37
CA ALA A 164 -7.81 14.01 -5.55
C ALA A 164 -6.38 14.53 -5.79
N THR A 165 -5.37 13.90 -5.17
CA THR A 165 -3.96 14.27 -5.33
C THR A 165 -3.32 13.53 -6.52
N PHE A 166 -3.72 12.28 -6.74
CA PHE A 166 -3.15 11.42 -7.77
C PHE A 166 -4.27 10.62 -8.45
N PRO A 167 -4.90 11.16 -9.52
CA PRO A 167 -6.09 10.57 -10.13
C PRO A 167 -5.93 9.11 -10.55
N PHE A 168 -4.72 8.69 -10.96
CA PHE A 168 -4.49 7.31 -11.40
C PHE A 168 -4.65 6.27 -10.28
N ILE A 169 -4.54 6.64 -8.99
CA ILE A 169 -4.86 5.72 -7.88
C ILE A 169 -6.37 5.36 -7.86
N GLY A 170 -7.22 6.17 -8.48
CA GLY A 170 -8.64 5.86 -8.66
C GLY A 170 -8.89 4.56 -9.42
N GLU A 171 -7.99 4.19 -10.34
CA GLU A 171 -8.09 2.94 -11.13
C GLU A 171 -7.95 1.67 -10.29
N VAL A 172 -7.41 1.78 -9.06
CA VAL A 172 -7.35 0.66 -8.10
C VAL A 172 -8.42 0.73 -7.02
N GLY A 173 -9.13 1.86 -6.90
CA GLY A 173 -10.17 2.07 -5.88
C GLY A 173 -9.64 2.21 -4.44
N LEU A 174 -8.34 2.47 -4.27
CA LEU A 174 -7.66 2.50 -2.99
C LEU A 174 -7.10 3.89 -2.68
N SER A 175 -6.84 4.15 -1.41
CA SER A 175 -5.98 5.25 -0.94
C SER A 175 -4.83 4.70 -0.12
N VAL A 176 -3.69 5.39 -0.12
CA VAL A 176 -2.50 5.00 0.65
C VAL A 176 -2.26 6.01 1.76
N ILE A 177 -2.00 5.54 2.97
CA ILE A 177 -1.60 6.36 4.10
C ILE A 177 -0.25 5.88 4.58
N ARG A 178 0.74 6.76 4.55
CA ARG A 178 2.04 6.55 5.17
C ARG A 178 2.08 7.24 6.52
N VAL A 179 2.55 6.52 7.53
CA VAL A 179 2.77 7.06 8.87
C VAL A 179 4.25 6.85 9.20
N LYS A 180 4.93 7.94 9.55
CA LYS A 180 6.30 7.91 10.07
C LYS A 180 6.31 8.54 11.45
N LEU A 181 6.73 7.78 12.44
CA LEU A 181 6.83 8.16 13.84
C LEU A 181 8.31 8.20 14.21
N GLU A 182 8.76 9.34 14.75
CA GLU A 182 10.04 9.46 15.44
C GLU A 182 10.03 8.60 16.73
N PRO A 183 11.20 8.35 17.34
CA PRO A 183 11.27 7.55 18.58
C PRO A 183 10.29 8.00 19.66
N ASN A 184 9.52 7.05 20.19
CA ASN A 184 8.47 7.27 21.21
C ASN A 184 7.31 8.18 20.79
N ALA A 185 7.22 8.61 19.52
CA ALA A 185 6.08 9.35 19.02
C ALA A 185 4.85 8.44 18.90
N ILE A 186 3.67 9.04 18.87
CA ILE A 186 2.40 8.33 18.78
C ILE A 186 1.62 8.76 17.55
N LYS A 187 0.89 7.81 16.96
CA LYS A 187 -0.28 8.13 16.16
C LYS A 187 -1.50 8.03 17.07
N ALA A 188 -2.24 9.13 17.18
CA ALA A 188 -3.49 9.20 17.94
C ALA A 188 -4.41 8.02 17.64
N PRO A 189 -5.29 7.63 18.58
CA PRO A 189 -6.36 6.72 18.26
C PRO A 189 -7.25 7.35 17.17
N THR A 190 -7.36 6.67 16.03
CA THR A 190 -8.17 7.11 14.89
C THR A 190 -9.11 6.02 14.45
N TYR A 191 -10.23 6.40 13.85
CA TYR A 191 -11.14 5.47 13.19
C TYR A 191 -11.56 6.01 11.82
N PRO A 192 -11.78 5.13 10.82
CA PRO A 192 -12.43 5.52 9.60
C PRO A 192 -13.90 5.84 9.92
N ALA A 193 -14.35 7.05 9.61
CA ALA A 193 -15.76 7.43 9.74
C ALA A 193 -16.63 6.83 8.62
N ASN A 194 -16.00 6.37 7.54
CA ASN A 194 -16.60 5.51 6.54
C ASN A 194 -16.38 4.02 6.90
N SER A 195 -17.21 3.12 6.36
CA SER A 195 -17.19 1.68 6.64
C SER A 195 -16.05 0.98 5.89
N GLU A 196 -14.81 1.36 6.15
CA GLU A 196 -13.65 0.90 5.39
C GLU A 196 -12.74 0.00 6.21
N VAL A 197 -12.14 -0.98 5.55
CA VAL A 197 -11.07 -1.81 6.12
C VAL A 197 -9.74 -1.11 5.88
N GLN A 198 -8.89 -1.08 6.90
CA GLN A 198 -7.52 -0.61 6.76
C GLN A 198 -6.54 -1.78 6.88
N LEU A 199 -5.60 -1.87 5.95
CA LEU A 199 -4.50 -2.83 5.99
C LEU A 199 -3.20 -2.08 6.25
N ILE A 200 -2.51 -2.36 7.35
CA ILE A 200 -1.29 -1.68 7.78
C ILE A 200 -0.12 -2.62 7.63
N TYR A 201 0.90 -2.20 6.89
CA TYR A 201 2.18 -2.88 6.75
C TYR A 201 3.27 -2.08 7.47
N ILE A 202 4.02 -2.74 8.36
CA ILE A 202 5.16 -2.14 9.06
C ILE A 202 6.39 -2.25 8.16
N ALA A 203 6.84 -1.10 7.66
CA ALA A 203 7.94 -1.02 6.71
C ALA A 203 9.30 -0.85 7.37
N LYS A 204 9.37 -0.17 8.52
CA LYS A 204 10.62 0.05 9.24
C LYS A 204 10.41 0.30 10.73
N GLY A 205 11.35 -0.15 11.55
CA GLY A 205 11.40 0.07 12.98
C GLY A 205 10.49 -0.87 13.78
N SER A 206 10.09 -0.41 14.94
CA SER A 206 9.26 -1.20 15.85
C SER A 206 8.42 -0.30 16.73
N GLY A 207 7.44 -0.89 17.38
CA GLY A 207 6.57 -0.17 18.29
C GLY A 207 5.39 -1.04 18.68
N LYS A 208 4.34 -0.41 19.18
CA LYS A 208 3.13 -1.08 19.64
C LYS A 208 1.92 -0.59 18.86
N ILE A 209 1.04 -1.51 18.51
CA ILE A 209 -0.27 -1.22 17.92
C ILE A 209 -1.37 -1.69 18.86
N GLU A 210 -2.37 -0.84 19.05
CA GLU A 210 -3.58 -1.19 19.81
C GLU A 210 -4.80 -1.02 18.91
N ILE A 211 -5.72 -1.99 18.97
CA ILE A 211 -7.00 -1.93 18.27
C ILE A 211 -8.13 -2.15 19.28
N VAL A 212 -9.10 -1.24 19.27
CA VAL A 212 -10.30 -1.29 20.11
C VAL A 212 -11.52 -1.53 19.23
N GLY A 213 -12.33 -2.51 19.60
CA GLY A 213 -13.56 -2.90 18.90
C GLY A 213 -14.77 -2.07 19.32
N LEU A 214 -15.89 -2.31 18.64
CA LEU A 214 -17.17 -1.59 18.83
C LEU A 214 -17.75 -1.72 20.25
N ASN A 215 -17.40 -2.77 20.98
CA ASN A 215 -17.81 -2.97 22.37
C ASN A 215 -16.92 -2.22 23.38
N GLY A 216 -15.92 -1.47 22.91
CA GLY A 216 -14.94 -0.79 23.75
C GLY A 216 -13.83 -1.69 24.28
N GLU A 217 -13.81 -2.97 23.89
CA GLU A 217 -12.76 -3.89 24.30
C GLU A 217 -11.55 -3.80 23.37
N ARG A 218 -10.37 -3.88 23.97
CA ARG A 218 -9.11 -3.97 23.23
C ARG A 218 -8.98 -5.37 22.64
N VAL A 219 -9.17 -5.47 21.33
CA VAL A 219 -9.09 -6.73 20.57
C VAL A 219 -7.67 -7.05 20.12
N LEU A 220 -6.79 -6.05 20.08
CA LEU A 220 -5.37 -6.22 19.81
C LEU A 220 -4.54 -5.29 20.70
N ASP A 221 -3.50 -5.86 21.30
CA ASP A 221 -2.42 -5.17 21.99
C ASP A 221 -1.15 -5.96 21.66
N SER A 222 -0.34 -5.44 20.73
CA SER A 222 0.82 -6.18 20.24
C SER A 222 1.98 -5.25 19.92
N GLU A 223 3.18 -5.72 20.28
CA GLU A 223 4.41 -5.23 19.68
C GLU A 223 4.44 -5.60 18.19
N VAL A 224 4.97 -4.69 17.39
CA VAL A 224 5.11 -4.81 15.95
C VAL A 224 6.51 -4.41 15.47
N LYS A 225 6.92 -5.01 14.34
CA LYS A 225 8.22 -4.81 13.69
C LYS A 225 8.12 -5.00 12.17
N ASP A 226 9.20 -4.69 11.48
CA ASP A 226 9.37 -4.82 10.02
C ASP A 226 8.78 -6.11 9.44
N GLY A 227 8.04 -5.95 8.34
CA GLY A 227 7.45 -7.04 7.58
C GLY A 227 6.11 -7.54 8.11
N GLN A 228 5.63 -7.03 9.25
CA GLN A 228 4.33 -7.43 9.77
C GLN A 228 3.17 -6.70 9.10
N LEU A 229 2.06 -7.41 8.95
CA LEU A 229 0.83 -6.97 8.33
C LEU A 229 -0.31 -7.07 9.34
N ILE A 230 -1.05 -5.97 9.52
CA ILE A 230 -2.14 -5.84 10.49
C ILE A 230 -3.40 -5.41 9.76
N VAL A 231 -4.50 -6.11 9.99
CA VAL A 231 -5.83 -5.74 9.49
C VAL A 231 -6.59 -5.02 10.60
N VAL A 232 -7.06 -3.82 10.32
CA VAL A 232 -7.99 -3.08 11.17
C VAL A 232 -9.40 -3.24 10.58
N PRO A 233 -10.33 -3.94 11.25
CA PRO A 233 -11.69 -4.09 10.77
C PRO A 233 -12.44 -2.76 10.68
N GLN A 234 -13.53 -2.75 9.92
CA GLN A 234 -14.39 -1.58 9.78
C GLN A 234 -14.87 -1.06 11.13
N PHE A 235 -14.80 0.27 11.33
CA PHE A 235 -15.19 0.99 12.54
C PHE A 235 -14.33 0.75 13.78
N TYR A 236 -13.25 -0.02 13.68
CA TYR A 236 -12.35 -0.24 14.82
C TYR A 236 -11.42 0.97 14.96
N VAL A 237 -11.10 1.29 16.21
CA VAL A 237 -10.16 2.36 16.53
C VAL A 237 -8.76 1.76 16.55
N VAL A 238 -7.80 2.41 15.90
CA VAL A 238 -6.39 2.01 15.89
C VAL A 238 -5.50 3.14 16.40
N ALA A 239 -4.55 2.81 17.26
CA ALA A 239 -3.49 3.69 17.73
C ALA A 239 -2.13 3.03 17.57
N GLN A 240 -1.07 3.83 17.41
CA GLN A 240 0.30 3.34 17.30
C GLN A 240 1.22 4.13 18.23
N ILE A 241 2.20 3.44 18.81
CA ILE A 241 3.27 4.03 19.61
C ILE A 241 4.57 3.52 19.01
N ALA A 242 5.49 4.41 18.64
CA ALA A 242 6.80 4.02 18.16
C ALA A 242 7.70 3.58 19.32
N GLY A 243 8.54 2.59 19.05
CA GLY A 243 9.65 2.22 19.94
C GLY A 243 10.82 3.20 19.84
N GLU A 244 11.97 2.79 20.36
CA GLU A 244 13.17 3.64 20.45
C GLU A 244 13.82 3.96 19.11
N GLU A 245 13.56 3.16 18.08
CA GLU A 245 14.12 3.34 16.72
C GLU A 245 13.16 4.09 15.77
N GLY A 246 11.99 4.50 16.27
CA GLY A 246 10.90 5.01 15.43
C GLY A 246 10.10 3.88 14.77
N LEU A 247 9.06 4.27 14.02
CA LEU A 247 8.18 3.37 13.30
C LEU A 247 7.74 3.99 11.97
N GLU A 248 7.85 3.24 10.88
CA GLU A 248 7.31 3.62 9.58
C GLU A 248 6.34 2.54 9.09
N SER A 249 5.13 2.95 8.73
CA SER A 249 4.11 2.07 8.18
C SER A 249 3.46 2.65 6.93
N TYR A 250 3.05 1.75 6.05
CA TYR A 250 2.21 2.05 4.89
C TYR A 250 0.90 1.31 5.05
N SER A 251 -0.20 1.97 4.75
CA SER A 251 -1.51 1.33 4.80
C SER A 251 -2.34 1.65 3.58
N ILE A 252 -3.21 0.70 3.24
CA ILE A 252 -4.27 0.93 2.24
C ILE A 252 -5.62 0.99 2.93
N VAL A 253 -6.51 1.82 2.37
CA VAL A 253 -7.92 1.87 2.72
C VAL A 253 -8.73 1.62 1.44
N THR A 254 -9.82 0.86 1.54
CA THR A 254 -10.68 0.39 0.44
C THR A 254 -11.57 1.48 -0.19
N THR A 255 -11.08 2.72 -0.26
CA THR A 255 -11.80 3.87 -0.81
C THR A 255 -10.83 4.87 -1.42
N THR A 256 -11.30 5.67 -2.37
CA THR A 256 -10.52 6.78 -2.95
C THR A 256 -10.62 8.09 -2.17
N LYS A 257 -11.52 8.16 -1.17
CA LYS A 257 -11.80 9.36 -0.36
C LYS A 257 -11.91 9.01 1.13
N PRO A 258 -10.79 8.63 1.77
CA PRO A 258 -10.79 8.22 3.17
C PRO A 258 -11.21 9.38 4.05
N LEU A 259 -12.11 9.10 4.99
CA LEU A 259 -12.51 10.03 6.05
C LEU A 259 -12.08 9.42 7.38
N ILE A 260 -11.04 10.01 7.98
CA ILE A 260 -10.43 9.51 9.21
C ILE A 260 -10.64 10.56 10.30
N GLU A 261 -11.19 10.13 11.41
CA GLU A 261 -11.44 10.97 12.58
C GLU A 261 -10.46 10.60 13.71
N GLU A 262 -10.15 11.59 14.55
CA GLU A 262 -9.20 11.46 15.65
C GLU A 262 -9.92 11.51 17.01
N LEU A 263 -9.53 10.62 17.92
CA LEU A 263 -10.02 10.59 19.31
C LEU A 263 -9.04 11.22 20.30
N GLY A 264 -7.84 11.58 19.84
CA GLY A 264 -6.87 12.33 20.62
C GLY A 264 -6.13 13.29 19.70
N GLY A 265 -5.67 14.41 20.22
CA GLY A 265 -5.04 15.43 19.41
C GLY A 265 -5.89 16.68 19.22
N ARG A 266 -5.29 17.70 18.59
CA ARG A 266 -5.95 18.99 18.35
C ARG A 266 -7.19 18.90 17.47
N ALA A 267 -7.19 17.97 16.50
CA ALA A 267 -8.30 17.74 15.58
C ALA A 267 -9.36 16.77 16.16
N SER A 268 -9.23 16.38 17.43
CA SER A 268 -10.12 15.37 18.01
C SER A 268 -11.57 15.82 18.11
N ILE A 269 -12.49 14.86 17.94
CA ILE A 269 -13.94 15.05 18.15
C ILE A 269 -14.28 15.61 19.54
N TRP A 270 -13.46 15.33 20.57
CA TRP A 270 -13.61 15.91 21.90
C TRP A 270 -13.55 17.44 21.89
N GLY A 271 -12.82 18.05 20.96
CA GLY A 271 -12.78 19.50 20.79
C GLY A 271 -14.07 20.10 20.23
N ALA A 272 -14.92 19.28 19.58
CA ALA A 272 -16.15 19.71 18.92
C ALA A 272 -17.41 19.51 19.78
N LEU A 273 -17.38 18.60 20.75
CA LEU A 273 -18.50 18.36 21.67
C LEU A 273 -18.66 19.50 22.69
N SER A 274 -19.90 19.79 23.14
CA SER A 274 -20.13 20.80 24.17
C SER A 274 -19.58 20.33 25.53
N ALA A 275 -19.17 21.29 26.38
CA ALA A 275 -18.61 20.98 27.68
C ALA A 275 -19.61 20.23 28.57
N GLU A 276 -20.88 20.63 28.54
CA GLU A 276 -21.96 20.02 29.34
C GLU A 276 -22.19 18.55 28.97
N VAL A 277 -22.12 18.22 27.67
CA VAL A 277 -22.23 16.83 27.21
C VAL A 277 -21.04 16.01 27.71
N GLN A 278 -19.83 16.58 27.69
CA GLN A 278 -18.63 15.88 28.16
C GLN A 278 -18.64 15.65 29.66
N GLU A 279 -19.01 16.67 30.45
CA GLU A 279 -19.14 16.57 31.91
C GLU A 279 -20.13 15.47 32.30
N VAL A 280 -21.31 15.44 31.67
CA VAL A 280 -22.34 14.42 31.93
C VAL A 280 -21.90 13.03 31.45
N ALA A 281 -21.35 12.92 30.24
CA ALA A 281 -20.98 11.62 29.66
C ALA A 281 -19.78 10.97 30.37
N LEU A 282 -18.80 11.77 30.78
CA LEU A 282 -17.62 11.29 31.51
C LEU A 282 -17.86 11.23 33.03
N ASN A 283 -18.96 11.80 33.52
CA ASN A 283 -19.26 11.96 34.95
C ASN A 283 -18.11 12.67 35.70
N VAL A 284 -17.71 13.83 35.19
CA VAL A 284 -16.61 14.65 35.73
C VAL A 284 -17.07 16.08 35.95
N ASP A 285 -16.36 16.81 36.82
CA ASP A 285 -16.62 18.23 37.03
C ASP A 285 -16.03 19.11 35.92
N SER A 286 -16.45 20.38 35.92
CA SER A 286 -15.98 21.38 34.95
C SER A 286 -14.49 21.69 35.05
N GLU A 287 -13.85 21.44 36.20
CA GLU A 287 -12.41 21.67 36.35
C GLU A 287 -11.63 20.61 35.57
N PHE A 288 -11.98 19.34 35.76
CA PHE A 288 -11.36 18.24 35.04
C PHE A 288 -11.68 18.27 33.54
N GLN A 289 -12.91 18.60 33.14
CA GLN A 289 -13.27 18.72 31.72
C GLN A 289 -12.40 19.76 30.99
N LYS A 290 -12.20 20.93 31.60
CA LYS A 290 -11.34 21.99 31.04
C LYS A 290 -9.89 21.54 30.98
N LEU A 291 -9.40 20.86 32.01
CA LEU A 291 -8.05 20.29 32.03
C LEU A 291 -7.88 19.27 30.89
N PHE A 292 -8.82 18.33 30.75
CA PHE A 292 -8.80 17.29 29.72
C PHE A 292 -8.75 17.90 28.31
N ILE A 293 -9.64 18.84 28.00
CA ILE A 293 -9.66 19.51 26.69
C ILE A 293 -8.41 20.40 26.46
N SER A 294 -7.88 21.06 27.50
CA SER A 294 -6.60 21.78 27.40
C SER A 294 -5.47 20.83 27.03
N LYS A 295 -5.37 19.69 27.72
CA LYS A 295 -4.33 18.68 27.49
C LYS A 295 -4.42 18.05 26.11
N ILE A 296 -5.63 17.73 25.64
CA ILE A 296 -5.85 17.21 24.28
C ILE A 296 -5.39 18.21 23.22
N LYS A 297 -5.63 19.52 23.43
CA LYS A 297 -5.19 20.57 22.51
C LYS A 297 -3.68 20.82 22.57
N GLU A 298 -3.04 20.58 23.71
CA GLU A 298 -1.59 20.67 23.92
C GLU A 298 -0.85 19.45 23.34
N THR A 299 -1.43 18.25 23.42
CA THR A 299 -1.02 17.11 22.60
C THR A 299 -1.47 17.42 21.17
N THR A 300 -0.72 18.24 20.46
CA THR A 300 -0.77 18.17 19.01
C THR A 300 -0.26 16.77 18.67
N ASN A 301 -1.17 15.84 18.38
CA ASN A 301 -1.01 14.79 17.38
C ASN A 301 -1.45 15.32 16.03
#